data_AF-A0A955EVE3-F1
#
_entry.id   AF-A0A955EVE3-F1
#
_cell.length_a   1.000
_cell.length_b   1.000
_cell.length_c   1.000
_cell.angle_alpha   90.00
_cell.angle_beta   90.00
_cell.angle_gamma   90.00
#
_symmetry.space_group_name_H-M   'P 1'
#
loop_
_entity.id
_entity.type
_entity.pdbx_description
1 polymer ?
#
loop_
_entity_poly.entity_id
_entity_poly.type
_entity_poly.pdbx_seq_one_letter_code
_entity_poly.pdbx_strand_id
1 'polypeptide(L)'
;MIAAAPHEIWVDAATATAARDFTTVAHGTHTFKGMDAAQPVFLVTGRRARTQTRAYDGHMVGRGREVAQLGEAVAPIFRRSFGGLVIVRGEAGMGKSRLVHEFLQTTPFPGPVRHYVLQTDEILRRPLNPLRYWLRSLFEQTEQADEATRKRRFDAVMDALIAAADDEQLAVELARTRSFLGALVDLFWDDSLYSRLEPQL
;
A
#
# COMPACT_ATOMS: atom_id res chain seq x y z
N MET A 1 -17.24 -16.63 32.83
CA MET A 1 -17.30 -16.53 31.35
C MET A 1 -16.16 -15.65 30.93
N ILE A 2 -15.26 -16.16 30.08
CA ILE A 2 -14.19 -15.35 29.54
C ILE A 2 -14.72 -14.56 28.35
N ALA A 3 -14.35 -13.28 28.28
CA ALA A 3 -14.71 -12.38 27.21
C ALA A 3 -13.56 -11.41 26.99
N ALA A 4 -13.46 -10.88 25.77
CA ALA A 4 -12.51 -9.85 25.43
C ALA A 4 -12.72 -8.62 26.33
N ALA A 5 -11.63 -7.93 26.69
CA ALA A 5 -11.75 -6.66 27.41
C ALA A 5 -12.41 -5.59 26.52
N PRO A 6 -12.95 -4.50 27.09
CA PRO A 6 -13.40 -3.36 26.30
C PRO A 6 -12.30 -2.91 25.32
N HIS A 7 -12.67 -2.73 24.04
CA HIS A 7 -11.78 -2.38 22.93
C HIS A 7 -10.84 -3.48 22.41
N GLU A 8 -10.97 -4.71 22.90
CA GLU A 8 -10.28 -5.87 22.31
C GLU A 8 -11.18 -6.61 21.33
N ILE A 9 -10.57 -7.12 20.25
CA ILE A 9 -11.24 -7.99 19.28
C ILE A 9 -10.48 -9.31 19.27
N TRP A 10 -11.14 -10.35 19.77
CA TRP A 10 -10.63 -11.72 19.76
C TRP A 10 -11.21 -12.48 18.58
N VAL A 11 -10.36 -13.22 17.88
CA VAL A 11 -10.75 -14.05 16.73
C VAL A 11 -10.16 -15.46 16.87
N ASP A 12 -10.83 -16.44 16.29
CA ASP A 12 -10.32 -17.81 16.21
C ASP A 12 -9.22 -17.96 15.13
N ALA A 13 -8.61 -19.14 15.07
CA ALA A 13 -7.52 -19.42 14.12
C ALA A 13 -7.96 -19.30 12.64
N ALA A 14 -9.18 -19.73 12.31
CA ALA A 14 -9.69 -19.68 10.95
C ALA A 14 -9.89 -18.23 10.49
N THR A 15 -10.49 -17.41 11.35
CA THR A 15 -10.72 -15.98 11.14
C THR A 15 -9.41 -15.22 11.13
N ALA A 16 -8.46 -15.51 12.01
CA ALA A 16 -7.12 -14.92 11.98
C ALA A 16 -6.39 -15.18 10.65
N THR A 17 -6.59 -16.36 10.05
CA THR A 17 -6.02 -16.73 8.76
C THR A 17 -6.74 -16.04 7.59
N ALA A 18 -8.07 -15.91 7.68
CA ALA A 18 -8.90 -15.27 6.65
C ALA A 18 -8.80 -13.74 6.66
N ALA A 19 -8.63 -13.12 7.83
CA ALA A 19 -8.53 -11.69 8.05
C ALA A 19 -7.15 -11.13 7.65
N ARG A 20 -6.74 -11.35 6.40
CA ARG A 20 -5.41 -10.99 5.88
C ARG A 20 -5.10 -9.50 5.92
N ASP A 21 -6.14 -8.66 5.97
CA ASP A 21 -6.08 -7.20 6.10
C ASP A 21 -5.78 -6.72 7.53
N PHE A 22 -5.66 -7.63 8.50
CA PHE A 22 -5.42 -7.31 9.90
C PHE A 22 -4.15 -7.97 10.43
N THR A 23 -3.51 -7.31 11.39
CA THR A 23 -2.43 -7.89 12.18
C THR A 23 -3.07 -8.56 13.39
N THR A 24 -2.76 -9.84 13.56
CA THR A 24 -3.20 -10.64 14.68
C THR A 24 -1.99 -11.17 15.45
N VAL A 25 -2.11 -11.26 16.76
CA VAL A 25 -1.09 -11.87 17.63
C VAL A 25 -1.73 -12.98 18.45
N ALA A 26 -1.00 -14.06 18.70
CA ALA A 26 -1.48 -15.13 19.57
C ALA A 26 -1.73 -14.56 20.97
N HIS A 27 -2.96 -14.73 21.47
CA HIS A 27 -3.37 -14.21 22.77
C HIS A 27 -3.38 -15.33 23.83
N GLY A 28 -3.73 -16.55 23.43
CA GLY A 28 -3.74 -17.72 24.31
C GLY A 28 -4.71 -18.79 23.85
N THR A 29 -5.00 -19.74 24.74
CA THR A 29 -6.05 -20.75 24.52
C THR A 29 -7.12 -20.57 25.59
N HIS A 30 -8.38 -20.52 25.19
CA HIS A 30 -9.50 -20.26 26.08
C HIS A 30 -10.66 -21.23 25.86
N THR A 31 -11.34 -21.59 26.94
CA THR A 31 -12.53 -22.45 26.90
C THR A 31 -13.78 -21.57 26.84
N PHE A 32 -14.62 -21.82 25.84
CA PHE A 32 -15.83 -21.04 25.59
C PHE A 32 -17.08 -21.88 25.88
N LYS A 33 -18.18 -21.19 26.23
CA LYS A 33 -19.47 -21.86 26.46
C LYS A 33 -19.93 -22.53 25.16
N GLY A 34 -20.19 -23.84 25.22
CA GLY A 34 -20.62 -24.63 24.07
C GLY A 34 -19.48 -25.22 23.23
N MET A 35 -18.23 -25.14 23.70
CA MET A 35 -17.10 -25.82 23.09
C MET A 35 -16.38 -26.68 24.12
N ASP A 36 -16.27 -27.98 23.84
CA ASP A 36 -15.66 -28.96 24.76
C ASP A 36 -14.12 -28.84 24.78
N ALA A 37 -13.52 -28.38 23.69
CA ALA A 37 -12.08 -28.16 23.57
C ALA A 37 -11.73 -26.68 23.71
N ALA A 38 -10.62 -26.40 24.40
CA ALA A 38 -10.06 -25.06 24.49
C ALA A 38 -9.61 -24.59 23.10
N GLN A 39 -9.98 -23.37 22.72
CA GLN A 39 -9.72 -22.82 21.41
C GLN A 39 -8.54 -21.85 21.43
N PRO A 40 -7.63 -21.90 20.46
CA PRO A 40 -6.61 -20.87 20.28
C PRO A 40 -7.28 -19.55 19.87
N VAL A 41 -6.91 -18.48 20.56
CA VAL A 41 -7.45 -17.13 20.39
C VAL A 41 -6.35 -16.20 19.97
N PHE A 42 -6.68 -15.33 19.01
CA PHE A 42 -5.80 -14.30 18.49
C PHE A 42 -6.41 -12.93 18.75
N LEU A 43 -5.59 -11.98 19.19
CA LEU A 43 -5.97 -10.58 19.37
C LEU A 43 -5.69 -9.81 18.08
N VAL A 44 -6.69 -9.08 17.58
CA VAL A 44 -6.51 -8.14 16.47
C VAL A 44 -5.85 -6.87 17.00
N THR A 45 -4.62 -6.59 16.57
CA THR A 45 -3.83 -5.45 17.08
C THR A 45 -3.87 -4.24 16.16
N GLY A 46 -4.32 -4.40 14.92
CA GLY A 46 -4.45 -3.29 13.98
C GLY A 46 -4.83 -3.74 12.58
N ARG A 47 -5.18 -2.77 11.75
CA ARG A 47 -5.41 -2.99 10.32
C ARG A 47 -4.09 -2.83 9.57
N ARG A 48 -3.74 -3.81 8.74
CA ARG A 48 -2.60 -3.68 7.83
C ARG A 48 -2.89 -2.59 6.80
N ALA A 49 -1.84 -1.87 6.39
CA ALA A 49 -1.93 -0.97 5.25
C ALA A 49 -2.45 -1.79 4.06
N ARG A 50 -3.61 -1.39 3.54
CA ARG A 50 -4.34 -2.12 2.51
C ARG A 50 -3.49 -2.15 1.25
N THR A 51 -2.73 -3.21 1.07
CA THR A 51 -2.05 -3.47 -0.20
C THR A 51 -3.17 -3.85 -1.15
N GLN A 52 -3.47 -3.00 -2.13
CA GLN A 52 -4.60 -3.14 -3.07
C GLN A 52 -4.54 -4.42 -3.93
N THR A 53 -3.64 -5.35 -3.63
CA THR A 53 -3.16 -6.42 -4.49
C THR A 53 -4.14 -7.57 -4.67
N ARG A 54 -5.25 -7.64 -3.92
CA ARG A 54 -6.16 -8.81 -3.97
C ARG A 54 -7.64 -8.43 -4.03
N ALA A 55 -8.00 -7.51 -4.92
CA ALA A 55 -9.41 -7.17 -5.18
C ALA A 55 -10.13 -8.17 -6.11
N TYR A 56 -9.42 -9.15 -6.70
CA TYR A 56 -9.98 -10.04 -7.70
C TYR A 56 -9.64 -11.51 -7.40
N ASP A 57 -10.66 -12.29 -7.05
CA ASP A 57 -10.58 -13.75 -6.87
C ASP A 57 -11.04 -14.47 -8.15
N GLY A 58 -10.40 -15.60 -8.48
CA GLY A 58 -10.70 -16.45 -9.65
C GLY A 58 -9.69 -16.32 -10.80
N HIS A 59 -9.87 -17.11 -11.88
CA HIS A 59 -9.05 -17.03 -13.09
C HIS A 59 -9.65 -16.05 -14.10
N MET A 60 -8.81 -15.33 -14.85
CA MET A 60 -9.28 -14.53 -15.98
C MET A 60 -9.70 -15.43 -17.14
N VAL A 61 -10.85 -15.14 -17.75
CA VAL A 61 -11.32 -15.86 -18.95
C VAL A 61 -11.03 -15.01 -20.18
N GLY A 62 -10.31 -15.57 -21.15
CA GLY A 62 -9.92 -14.87 -22.39
C GLY A 62 -8.84 -13.81 -22.17
N ARG A 63 -8.70 -12.87 -23.12
CA ARG A 63 -7.74 -11.75 -23.10
C ARG A 63 -6.25 -12.09 -23.10
N GLY A 64 -5.89 -13.33 -23.42
CA GLY A 64 -4.49 -13.76 -23.49
C GLY A 64 -3.66 -12.94 -24.49
N ARG A 65 -4.27 -12.46 -25.57
CA ARG A 65 -3.62 -11.56 -26.54
C ARG A 65 -3.27 -10.22 -25.90
N GLU A 66 -4.19 -9.60 -25.16
CA GLU A 66 -3.96 -8.32 -24.50
C GLU A 66 -2.94 -8.44 -23.37
N VAL A 67 -2.94 -9.55 -22.62
CA VAL A 67 -1.89 -9.83 -21.63
C VAL A 67 -0.52 -9.95 -22.30
N ALA A 68 -0.43 -10.67 -23.43
CA ALA A 68 0.81 -10.78 -24.19
C ALA A 68 1.29 -9.40 -24.71
N GLN A 69 0.37 -8.56 -25.20
CA GLN A 69 0.69 -7.19 -25.63
C GLN A 69 1.23 -6.34 -24.49
N LEU A 70 0.68 -6.46 -23.27
CA LEU A 70 1.23 -5.79 -22.09
C LEU A 70 2.64 -6.29 -21.76
N GLY A 71 2.87 -7.61 -21.86
CA GLY A 71 4.19 -8.22 -21.69
C GLY A 71 5.25 -7.69 -22.66
N GLU A 72 4.92 -7.62 -23.95
CA GLU A 72 5.79 -7.06 -24.98
C GLU A 72 6.07 -5.57 -24.73
N ALA A 73 5.04 -4.81 -24.33
CA ALA A 73 5.18 -3.37 -24.07
C ALA A 73 6.11 -3.07 -22.88
N VAL A 74 6.09 -3.89 -21.82
CA VAL A 74 6.98 -3.68 -20.67
C VAL A 74 8.38 -4.25 -20.87
N ALA A 75 8.60 -5.13 -21.85
CA ALA A 75 9.88 -5.81 -22.07
C ALA A 75 11.12 -4.89 -22.07
N PRO A 76 11.09 -3.65 -22.59
CA PRO A 76 12.26 -2.76 -22.59
C PRO A 76 12.80 -2.43 -21.18
N ILE A 77 11.97 -2.43 -20.13
CA ILE A 77 12.42 -2.07 -18.77
C ILE A 77 13.48 -3.03 -18.25
N PHE A 78 13.42 -4.31 -18.66
CA PHE A 78 14.39 -5.33 -18.28
C PHE A 78 15.74 -5.17 -18.97
N ARG A 79 15.81 -4.34 -20.02
CA ARG A 79 17.05 -3.93 -20.70
C ARG A 79 17.51 -2.55 -20.24
N ARG A 80 17.07 -2.10 -19.05
CA ARG A 80 17.34 -0.77 -18.49
C ARG A 80 16.96 0.37 -19.45
N SER A 81 15.91 0.15 -20.23
CA SER A 81 15.40 1.12 -21.20
C SER A 81 14.00 1.58 -20.82
N PHE A 82 13.61 2.78 -21.25
CA PHE A 82 12.26 3.29 -21.01
C PHE A 82 11.21 2.38 -21.68
N GLY A 83 10.23 1.91 -20.89
CA GLY A 83 9.15 1.02 -21.36
C GLY A 83 8.00 1.72 -22.07
N GLY A 84 8.00 3.05 -22.15
CA GLY A 84 6.92 3.79 -22.79
C GLY A 84 5.69 3.99 -21.90
N LEU A 85 4.61 4.43 -22.55
CA LEU A 85 3.29 4.62 -21.95
C LEU A 85 2.30 3.64 -22.61
N VAL A 86 1.63 2.85 -21.79
CA VAL A 86 0.52 1.99 -22.24
C VAL A 86 -0.79 2.55 -21.72
N ILE A 87 -1.77 2.72 -22.61
CA ILE A 87 -3.11 3.22 -22.27
C ILE A 87 -4.12 2.11 -22.55
N VAL A 88 -4.72 1.56 -21.48
CA VAL A 88 -5.79 0.58 -21.59
C VAL A 88 -7.15 1.29 -21.66
N ARG A 89 -7.80 1.23 -22.82
CA ARG A 89 -9.11 1.86 -23.06
C ARG A 89 -10.21 0.83 -23.26
N GLY A 90 -11.44 1.21 -22.93
CA GLY A 90 -12.62 0.37 -23.06
C GLY A 90 -13.74 0.86 -22.16
N GLU A 91 -14.96 0.38 -22.40
CA GLU A 91 -16.14 0.78 -21.65
C GLU A 91 -16.05 0.42 -20.16
N ALA A 92 -16.81 1.12 -19.32
CA ALA A 92 -16.92 0.80 -17.91
C ALA A 92 -17.38 -0.66 -17.73
N GLY A 93 -16.81 -1.37 -16.75
CA GLY A 93 -17.14 -2.78 -16.51
C GLY A 93 -16.47 -3.81 -17.44
N MET A 94 -15.78 -3.41 -18.51
CA MET A 94 -15.13 -4.35 -19.46
C MET A 94 -13.88 -5.08 -18.92
N GLY A 95 -13.62 -5.00 -17.61
CA GLY A 95 -12.51 -5.72 -16.98
C GLY A 95 -11.12 -5.11 -17.20
N LYS A 96 -11.00 -3.81 -17.49
CA LYS A 96 -9.69 -3.13 -17.69
C LYS A 96 -8.74 -3.28 -16.50
N SER A 97 -9.23 -2.98 -15.30
CA SER A 97 -8.45 -3.13 -14.06
C SER A 97 -8.11 -4.60 -13.77
N ARG A 98 -9.01 -5.52 -14.14
CA ARG A 98 -8.78 -6.96 -14.04
C ARG A 98 -7.71 -7.44 -15.02
N LEU A 99 -7.67 -6.93 -16.25
CA LEU A 99 -6.64 -7.22 -17.24
C LEU A 99 -5.25 -6.81 -16.73
N VAL A 100 -5.12 -5.60 -16.18
CA VAL A 100 -3.84 -5.13 -15.61
C VAL A 100 -3.45 -5.96 -14.39
N HIS A 101 -4.42 -6.31 -13.54
CA HIS A 101 -4.18 -7.18 -12.39
C HIS A 101 -3.69 -8.57 -12.82
N GLU A 102 -4.36 -9.21 -13.79
CA GLU A 102 -3.97 -10.51 -14.33
C GLU A 102 -2.54 -10.44 -14.90
N PHE A 103 -2.27 -9.45 -15.75
CA PHE A 103 -0.94 -9.23 -16.31
C PHE A 103 0.15 -9.16 -15.22
N LEU A 104 -0.09 -8.42 -14.12
CA LEU A 104 0.88 -8.30 -13.04
C LEU A 104 1.03 -9.58 -12.19
N GLN A 105 0.00 -10.44 -12.16
CA GLN A 105 0.01 -11.69 -11.38
C GLN A 105 0.57 -12.88 -12.18
N THR A 106 0.26 -12.98 -13.47
CA THR A 106 0.55 -14.17 -14.28
C THR A 106 1.75 -14.04 -15.18
N THR A 107 2.21 -12.81 -15.46
CA THR A 107 3.34 -12.61 -16.39
C THR A 107 4.66 -12.91 -15.66
N PRO A 108 5.46 -13.86 -16.16
CA PRO A 108 6.79 -14.09 -15.62
C PRO A 108 7.71 -12.92 -16.03
N PHE A 109 8.25 -12.21 -15.04
CA PHE A 109 9.22 -11.15 -15.26
C PHE A 109 10.66 -11.68 -15.11
N PRO A 110 11.61 -11.24 -15.96
CA PRO A 110 13.03 -11.64 -15.88
C PRO A 110 13.76 -11.25 -14.58
N GLY A 111 13.15 -10.46 -13.70
CA GLY A 111 13.74 -10.00 -12.45
C GLY A 111 12.68 -9.47 -11.48
N PRO A 112 13.09 -9.02 -10.28
CA PRO A 112 12.16 -8.46 -9.31
C PRO A 112 11.52 -7.18 -9.86
N VAL A 113 10.19 -7.18 -9.94
CA VAL A 113 9.41 -6.01 -10.36
C VAL A 113 8.66 -5.47 -9.16
N ARG A 114 8.86 -4.18 -8.87
CA ARG A 114 8.01 -3.44 -7.96
C ARG A 114 7.02 -2.62 -8.78
N HIS A 115 5.74 -2.87 -8.60
CA HIS A 115 4.68 -2.09 -9.23
C HIS A 115 3.98 -1.24 -8.18
N TYR A 116 3.51 -0.07 -8.60
CA TYR A 116 2.76 0.84 -7.77
C TYR A 116 1.43 1.15 -8.43
N VAL A 117 0.35 1.08 -7.66
CA VAL A 117 -1.00 1.37 -8.14
C VAL A 117 -1.40 2.74 -7.62
N LEU A 118 -1.68 3.66 -8.53
CA LEU A 118 -2.09 5.03 -8.25
C LEU A 118 -3.55 5.19 -8.69
N GLN A 119 -4.48 5.15 -7.75
CA GLN A 119 -5.92 5.28 -8.05
C GLN A 119 -6.38 6.73 -7.99
N THR A 120 -7.05 7.19 -9.04
CA THR A 120 -7.78 8.46 -9.08
C THR A 120 -9.22 8.23 -8.64
N ASP A 121 -9.77 9.18 -7.89
CA ASP A 121 -11.18 9.22 -7.51
C ASP A 121 -11.81 10.52 -8.01
N GLU A 122 -12.96 10.41 -8.68
CA GLU A 122 -13.73 11.52 -9.25
C GLU A 122 -14.43 12.36 -8.17
N ILE A 123 -14.60 11.81 -6.95
CA ILE A 123 -15.35 12.42 -5.85
C ILE A 123 -14.49 13.43 -5.09
N LEU A 124 -13.30 13.02 -4.63
CA LEU A 124 -12.49 13.84 -3.71
C LEU A 124 -11.82 15.04 -4.38
N ARG A 125 -11.63 15.03 -5.72
CA ARG A 125 -11.08 16.13 -6.54
C ARG A 125 -9.91 16.92 -5.95
N ARG A 126 -9.07 16.30 -5.11
CA ARG A 126 -7.88 16.97 -4.56
C ARG A 126 -6.70 16.78 -5.52
N PRO A 127 -5.83 17.79 -5.66
CA PRO A 127 -4.61 17.64 -6.44
C PRO A 127 -3.78 16.49 -5.89
N LEU A 128 -3.19 15.70 -6.80
CA LEU A 128 -2.26 14.62 -6.49
C LEU A 128 -2.83 13.51 -5.59
N ASN A 129 -4.16 13.37 -5.49
CA ASN A 129 -4.81 12.31 -4.70
C ASN A 129 -4.20 10.91 -4.87
N PRO A 130 -3.95 10.42 -6.10
CA PRO A 130 -3.35 9.10 -6.30
C PRO A 130 -1.99 8.96 -5.62
N LEU A 131 -1.18 10.04 -5.65
CA LEU A 131 0.11 10.07 -4.99
C LEU A 131 -0.04 10.12 -3.47
N ARG A 132 -0.99 10.89 -2.93
CA ARG A 132 -1.22 10.95 -1.47
C ARG A 132 -1.52 9.56 -0.90
N TYR A 133 -2.41 8.79 -1.53
CA TYR A 133 -2.72 7.43 -1.09
C TYR A 133 -1.51 6.51 -1.13
N TRP A 134 -0.76 6.57 -2.23
CA TRP A 134 0.45 5.77 -2.38
C TRP A 134 1.54 6.15 -1.37
N LEU A 135 1.80 7.45 -1.17
CA LEU A 135 2.77 7.95 -0.21
C LEU A 135 2.39 7.59 1.23
N ARG A 136 1.10 7.65 1.59
CA ARG A 136 0.63 7.18 2.90
C ARG A 136 0.98 5.70 3.12
N SER A 137 0.86 4.86 2.09
CA SER A 137 1.27 3.46 2.17
C SER A 137 2.79 3.30 2.25
N LEU A 138 3.55 4.08 1.46
CA LEU A 138 5.01 4.04 1.44
C LEU A 138 5.61 4.43 2.80
N PHE A 139 5.07 5.48 3.42
CA PHE A 139 5.52 6.02 4.70
C PHE A 139 4.83 5.38 5.92
N GLU A 140 4.10 4.27 5.73
CA GLU A 140 3.43 3.52 6.81
C GLU A 140 2.50 4.39 7.70
N GLN A 141 1.81 5.33 7.07
CA GLN A 141 0.93 6.29 7.72
C GLN A 141 -0.39 5.62 8.06
N THR A 142 -0.70 5.54 9.35
CA THR A 142 -1.95 5.00 9.88
C THR A 142 -2.62 6.04 10.76
N GLU A 143 -3.95 6.10 10.70
CA GLU A 143 -4.76 7.01 11.53
C GLU A 143 -4.76 6.61 13.01
N GLN A 144 -4.35 5.38 13.33
CA GLN A 144 -4.26 4.89 14.72
C GLN A 144 -2.99 5.33 15.44
N ALA A 145 -1.99 5.85 14.73
CA ALA A 145 -0.74 6.31 15.31
C ALA A 145 -0.82 7.79 15.66
N ASP A 146 -0.22 8.17 16.79
CA ASP A 146 -0.01 9.57 17.13
C ASP A 146 0.93 10.26 16.13
N GLU A 147 0.90 11.58 16.12
CA GLU A 147 1.70 12.38 15.18
C GLU A 147 3.20 12.12 15.32
N ALA A 148 3.70 11.97 16.55
CA ALA A 148 5.11 11.69 16.81
C ALA A 148 5.56 10.36 16.19
N THR A 149 4.75 9.31 16.28
CA THR A 149 5.04 8.01 15.66
C THR A 149 4.95 8.09 14.14
N ARG A 150 3.96 8.81 13.60
CA ARG A 150 3.83 9.04 12.16
C ARG A 150 5.03 9.78 11.57
N LYS A 151 5.52 10.83 12.24
CA LYS A 151 6.74 11.57 11.89
C LYS A 151 7.97 10.66 11.93
N ARG A 152 8.16 9.89 13.01
CA ARG A 152 9.27 8.92 13.12
C ARG A 152 9.28 7.90 11.99
N ARG A 153 8.13 7.33 11.62
CA ARG A 153 8.03 6.38 10.49
C ARG A 153 8.37 7.04 9.16
N PHE A 154 7.82 8.23 8.93
CA PHE A 154 8.12 9.03 7.74
C PHE A 154 9.63 9.28 7.63
N ASP A 155 10.25 9.75 8.71
CA ASP A 155 11.68 10.06 8.74
C ASP A 155 12.53 8.82 8.50
N ALA A 156 12.21 7.69 9.13
CA ALA A 156 12.93 6.44 8.92
C ALA A 156 12.92 5.98 7.45
N VAL A 157 11.78 6.10 6.77
CA VAL A 157 11.67 5.76 5.34
C VAL A 157 12.42 6.78 4.48
N MET A 158 12.32 8.08 4.77
CA MET A 158 13.06 9.11 4.05
C MET A 158 14.58 8.93 4.16
N ASP A 159 15.07 8.68 5.36
CA ASP A 159 16.51 8.48 5.60
C ASP A 159 17.00 7.22 4.88
N ALA A 160 16.20 6.14 4.88
CA ALA A 160 16.52 4.94 4.12
C ALA A 160 16.54 5.20 2.59
N LEU A 161 15.62 6.00 2.06
CA LEU A 161 15.59 6.36 0.64
C LEU A 161 16.80 7.22 0.24
N ILE A 162 17.17 8.20 1.07
CA ILE A 162 18.33 9.07 0.84
C ILE A 162 19.62 8.24 0.89
N ALA A 163 19.76 7.36 1.88
CA ALA A 163 20.95 6.51 2.03
C ALA A 163 21.08 5.47 0.90
N ALA A 164 19.98 5.04 0.29
CA ALA A 164 19.97 4.09 -0.81
C ALA A 164 20.08 4.73 -2.20
N ALA A 165 20.12 6.07 -2.30
CA ALA A 165 20.24 6.75 -3.58
C ALA A 165 21.68 6.65 -4.12
N ASP A 166 21.85 6.04 -5.29
CA ASP A 166 23.15 5.94 -5.97
C ASP A 166 23.65 7.30 -6.53
N ASP A 167 22.75 8.28 -6.65
CA ASP A 167 23.02 9.62 -7.18
C ASP A 167 22.98 10.66 -6.05
N GLU A 168 24.10 11.35 -5.84
CA GLU A 168 24.24 12.38 -4.81
C GLU A 168 23.28 13.56 -5.03
N GLN A 169 23.02 13.96 -6.28
CA GLN A 169 22.07 15.03 -6.58
C GLN A 169 20.65 14.61 -6.20
N LEU A 170 20.29 13.36 -6.46
CA LEU A 170 19.00 12.81 -6.07
C LEU A 170 18.87 12.75 -4.55
N ALA A 171 19.91 12.32 -3.83
CA ALA A 171 19.93 12.28 -2.37
C ALA A 171 19.72 13.68 -1.76
N VAL A 172 20.42 14.69 -2.29
CA VAL A 172 20.28 16.10 -1.89
C VAL A 172 18.86 16.60 -2.17
N GLU A 173 18.30 16.30 -3.34
CA GLU A 173 16.96 16.74 -3.71
C GLU A 173 15.88 16.07 -2.85
N LEU A 174 16.03 14.78 -2.52
CA LEU A 174 15.14 14.08 -1.59
C LEU A 174 15.17 14.69 -0.19
N ALA A 175 16.37 15.04 0.31
CA ALA A 175 16.51 15.73 1.59
C ALA A 175 15.85 17.11 1.56
N ARG A 176 16.07 17.87 0.49
CA ARG A 176 15.48 19.21 0.28
C ARG A 176 13.96 19.16 0.20
N THR A 177 13.40 18.16 -0.48
CA THR A 177 11.95 18.05 -0.72
C THR A 177 11.18 17.31 0.39
N ARG A 178 11.88 16.83 1.43
CA ARG A 178 11.33 16.09 2.58
C ARG A 178 10.04 16.69 3.15
N SER A 179 10.04 17.99 3.44
CA SER A 179 8.87 18.66 4.04
C SER A 179 7.65 18.73 3.11
N PHE A 180 7.86 18.79 1.79
CA PHE A 180 6.78 18.75 0.80
C PHE A 180 6.16 17.36 0.71
N LEU A 181 6.99 16.31 0.71
CA LEU A 181 6.52 14.92 0.77
C LEU A 181 5.75 14.64 2.06
N GLY A 182 6.21 15.22 3.17
CA GLY A 182 5.52 15.20 4.46
C GLY A 182 4.12 15.84 4.39
N ALA A 183 4.00 17.01 3.77
CA ALA A 183 2.72 17.69 3.60
C ALA A 183 1.71 16.88 2.75
N LEU A 184 2.19 16.11 1.75
CA LEU A 184 1.33 15.20 0.97
C LEU A 184 0.75 14.05 1.80
N VAL A 185 1.34 13.75 2.95
CA VAL A 185 0.83 12.77 3.92
C VAL A 185 0.33 13.40 5.23
N ASP A 186 0.00 14.70 5.20
CA ASP A 186 -0.56 15.46 6.31
C ASP A 186 0.37 15.46 7.55
N LEU A 187 1.67 15.67 7.33
CA LEU A 187 2.69 15.89 8.36
C LEU A 187 3.36 17.25 8.16
N PHE A 188 3.51 18.00 9.25
CA PHE A 188 4.02 19.37 9.23
C PHE A 188 5.12 19.54 10.29
N TRP A 189 6.16 20.29 9.94
CA TRP A 189 7.25 20.64 10.84
C TRP A 189 7.40 22.15 10.86
N ASP A 190 7.57 22.70 12.06
CA ASP A 190 7.86 24.12 12.26
C ASP A 190 9.16 24.50 11.55
N ASP A 191 9.22 25.71 11.02
CA ASP A 191 10.38 26.26 10.28
C ASP A 191 10.89 25.43 9.08
N SER A 192 10.09 24.50 8.56
CA SER A 192 10.41 23.70 7.37
C SER A 192 10.34 24.52 6.07
N LEU A 193 10.97 24.02 5.00
CA LEU A 193 10.87 24.66 3.68
C LEU A 193 9.43 24.81 3.21
N TYR A 194 8.58 23.81 3.52
CA TYR A 194 7.15 23.87 3.25
C TYR A 194 6.43 24.96 4.05
N SER A 195 6.72 25.12 5.36
CA SER A 195 6.02 26.12 6.19
C SER A 195 6.36 27.57 5.80
N ARG A 196 7.58 27.81 5.29
CA ARG A 196 8.04 29.13 4.84
C ARG A 196 7.43 29.59 3.52
N LEU A 197 6.79 28.69 2.76
CA LEU A 197 6.25 28.98 1.44
C LEU A 197 4.79 29.46 1.45
N GLU A 198 4.17 29.66 2.62
CA GLU A 198 2.74 30.01 2.77
C GLU A 198 1.86 29.28 1.74
N PRO A 199 1.75 27.94 1.83
CA PRO A 199 1.12 27.15 0.79
C PRO A 199 -0.35 27.57 0.63
N GLN A 200 -0.69 28.14 -0.53
CA GLN A 200 -2.07 28.34 -0.95
C GLN A 200 -2.68 26.95 -1.19
N LEU A 201 -3.48 26.48 -0.23
CA LEU A 201 -4.32 25.28 -0.37
C LEU A 201 -5.61 25.60 -1.12
#